data_AF-A0A8C5QFK7-F1
#
_entry.id   AF-A0A8C5QFK7-F1
#
_cell.length_a   1.000
_cell.length_b   1.000
_cell.length_c   1.000
_cell.angle_alpha   90.00
_cell.angle_beta   90.00
_cell.angle_gamma   90.00
#
_symmetry.space_group_name_H-M   'P 1'
#
loop_
_entity.id
_entity.type
_entity.pdbx_description
1 polymer ?
#
loop_
_entity_poly.entity_id
_entity_poly.type
_entity_poly.pdbx_seq_one_letter_code
_entity_poly.pdbx_strand_id
1 'polypeptide(L)'
;IMNVNSYIVPASNHILFHPTDSHDAVMRFNTAPTKGFEADVGSKTTFRLINTMVLTVPAYKFLEDPQYRTGIIIMWDPSQYKESLHKWILKPEFKFFDRFIKLRKKEPGQPFYILNPLNTWQLWDIIQENSPEKIHPDPPSSGTLGILLLMKLCDQVNVYEYLPSKRKTDQCHYFSKGLNPACSLGGYHPLIYEKNMIKKLNQGNDTDIYHYGRITLPGLNGLEC
;
A
#
# COMPACT_ATOMS: atom_id res chain seq x y z
N ILE A 1 9.43 5.06 -6.42
CA ILE A 1 9.21 3.59 -6.28
C ILE A 1 9.29 3.31 -4.81
N MET A 2 8.21 2.83 -4.22
CA MET A 2 8.15 2.76 -2.77
C MET A 2 7.53 1.48 -2.29
N ASN A 3 8.11 1.06 -1.18
CA ASN A 3 7.95 -0.23 -0.61
C ASN A 3 6.95 -0.20 0.50
N VAL A 4 6.05 -1.13 0.37
CA VAL A 4 5.22 -1.56 1.45
C VAL A 4 5.55 -3.05 1.53
N ASN A 5 6.41 -3.40 2.48
CA ASN A 5 6.54 -4.79 2.94
C ASN A 5 5.30 -5.22 3.75
N SER A 6 4.20 -4.48 3.63
CA SER A 6 2.99 -4.70 4.38
C SER A 6 1.99 -5.42 3.53
N TYR A 7 1.60 -6.59 3.98
CA TYR A 7 0.26 -7.05 3.70
C TYR A 7 -0.65 -6.44 4.74
N ILE A 8 -1.79 -5.97 4.28
CA ILE A 8 -2.83 -5.46 5.16
C ILE A 8 -3.96 -6.46 5.11
N VAL A 9 -4.39 -6.91 6.29
CA VAL A 9 -5.37 -7.98 6.45
C VAL A 9 -6.31 -7.64 7.62
N PRO A 10 -7.65 -7.85 7.56
CA PRO A 10 -8.62 -7.61 8.66
C PRO A 10 -8.71 -8.74 9.72
N ALA A 11 -8.48 -8.46 11.01
CA ALA A 11 -8.11 -9.49 12.01
C ALA A 11 -9.07 -10.68 12.18
N SER A 12 -8.50 -11.85 12.50
CA SER A 12 -9.18 -12.94 13.22
C SER A 12 -8.30 -13.52 14.34
N ASN A 13 -8.94 -13.94 15.44
CA ASN A 13 -8.29 -14.43 16.67
C ASN A 13 -7.74 -15.84 16.48
N HIS A 14 -6.41 -16.03 16.60
CA HIS A 14 -5.68 -17.15 17.23
C HIS A 14 -4.20 -17.18 16.78
N ILE A 15 -3.35 -17.78 17.60
CA ILE A 15 -1.89 -17.55 17.77
C ILE A 15 -1.01 -18.49 16.92
N LEU A 16 0.16 -17.98 16.51
CA LEU A 16 1.38 -18.60 15.90
C LEU A 16 1.27 -19.09 14.43
N PHE A 17 2.17 -18.54 13.59
CA PHE A 17 2.17 -18.56 12.10
C PHE A 17 1.00 -17.79 11.48
N HIS A 18 1.16 -16.47 11.30
CA HIS A 18 0.10 -15.57 10.83
C HIS A 18 -0.43 -15.99 9.45
N PRO A 19 -1.62 -16.60 9.36
CA PRO A 19 -2.21 -16.82 8.06
C PRO A 19 -2.84 -15.48 7.69
N THR A 20 -2.13 -14.66 6.90
CA THR A 20 -2.76 -13.53 6.18
C THR A 20 -4.05 -13.99 5.48
N ASP A 21 -4.11 -15.28 5.13
CA ASP A 21 -5.23 -15.92 4.47
C ASP A 21 -6.43 -16.16 5.41
N SER A 22 -6.29 -16.03 6.74
CA SER A 22 -7.41 -16.13 7.71
C SER A 22 -8.31 -14.90 7.74
N HIS A 23 -7.92 -13.84 7.03
CA HIS A 23 -8.60 -12.57 7.02
C HIS A 23 -9.49 -12.46 5.77
N ASP A 24 -10.61 -11.75 5.83
CA ASP A 24 -11.60 -11.69 4.74
C ASP A 24 -11.02 -11.13 3.43
N ALA A 25 -10.17 -10.10 3.55
CA ALA A 25 -9.52 -9.44 2.42
C ALA A 25 -8.03 -9.21 2.64
N VAL A 26 -7.20 -9.40 1.60
CA VAL A 26 -5.77 -9.09 1.67
C VAL A 26 -5.41 -8.05 0.62
N MET A 27 -4.82 -6.92 1.05
CA MET A 27 -4.22 -5.95 0.14
C MET A 27 -2.72 -6.19 -0.01
N ARG A 28 -2.27 -6.28 -1.27
CA ARG A 28 -0.86 -6.36 -1.66
C ARG A 28 -0.46 -5.12 -2.46
N PHE A 29 0.85 -4.87 -2.56
CA PHE A 29 1.36 -3.67 -3.22
C PHE A 29 2.25 -3.99 -4.40
N ASN A 30 2.10 -3.20 -5.47
CA ASN A 30 3.00 -3.20 -6.62
C ASN A 30 3.30 -4.63 -7.14
N THR A 31 4.58 -4.99 -7.19
CA THR A 31 5.13 -6.24 -7.72
C THR A 31 5.26 -7.35 -6.68
N ALA A 32 4.78 -7.15 -5.44
CA ALA A 32 4.94 -8.08 -4.33
C ALA A 32 4.30 -9.45 -4.67
N PRO A 33 5.11 -10.52 -4.89
CA PRO A 33 4.59 -11.83 -5.23
C PRO A 33 4.12 -12.61 -3.99
N THR A 34 3.26 -13.60 -4.21
CA THR A 34 2.97 -14.66 -3.21
C THR A 34 3.76 -15.93 -3.49
N LYS A 35 3.92 -16.26 -4.78
CA LYS A 35 4.56 -17.50 -5.21
C LYS A 35 5.99 -17.63 -4.69
N GLY A 36 6.26 -18.71 -3.96
CA GLY A 36 7.56 -18.99 -3.34
C GLY A 36 7.78 -18.32 -1.98
N PHE A 37 6.79 -17.59 -1.47
CA PHE A 37 6.83 -16.87 -0.18
C PHE A 37 5.59 -17.16 0.68
N GLU A 38 4.75 -18.13 0.31
CA GLU A 38 3.43 -18.37 0.90
C GLU A 38 3.49 -18.62 2.41
N ALA A 39 4.55 -19.25 2.91
CA ALA A 39 4.75 -19.48 4.34
C ALA A 39 4.92 -18.18 5.15
N ASP A 40 5.48 -17.15 4.54
CA ASP A 40 5.77 -15.87 5.19
C ASP A 40 4.66 -14.83 4.94
N VAL A 41 4.03 -14.89 3.76
CA VAL A 41 3.15 -13.82 3.28
C VAL A 41 1.75 -14.29 2.88
N GLY A 42 1.47 -15.59 3.00
CA GLY A 42 0.26 -16.24 2.52
C GLY A 42 0.04 -16.20 1.01
N SER A 43 -1.12 -16.69 0.58
CA SER A 43 -1.47 -16.90 -0.83
C SER A 43 -2.60 -15.99 -1.32
N LYS A 44 -3.45 -15.47 -0.42
CA LYS A 44 -4.64 -14.67 -0.76
C LYS A 44 -4.26 -13.28 -1.25
N THR A 45 -4.92 -12.81 -2.30
CA THR A 45 -4.87 -11.42 -2.79
C THR A 45 -6.28 -10.98 -3.18
N THR A 46 -6.87 -10.07 -2.42
CA THR A 46 -8.20 -9.51 -2.68
C THR A 46 -8.09 -8.17 -3.39
N PHE A 47 -7.16 -7.32 -2.92
CA PHE A 47 -6.84 -6.03 -3.52
C PHE A 47 -5.36 -5.98 -3.86
N ARG A 48 -5.02 -5.33 -4.97
CA ARG A 48 -3.64 -4.95 -5.28
C ARG A 48 -3.57 -3.47 -5.61
N LEU A 49 -2.95 -2.69 -4.73
CA LEU A 49 -2.68 -1.28 -4.98
C LEU A 49 -1.32 -1.13 -5.68
N ILE A 50 -1.33 -0.54 -6.86
CA ILE A 50 -0.12 -0.36 -7.69
C ILE A 50 0.09 1.11 -8.01
N ASN A 51 1.34 1.57 -7.99
CA ASN A 51 1.66 2.86 -8.61
C ASN A 51 1.79 2.70 -10.15
N THR A 52 1.79 3.83 -10.85
CA THR A 52 1.92 3.87 -12.31
C THR A 52 3.20 3.28 -12.88
N MET A 53 4.29 3.26 -12.13
CA MET A 53 5.55 2.63 -12.58
C MET A 53 5.36 1.14 -12.88
N VAL A 54 4.50 0.45 -12.13
CA VAL A 54 4.16 -0.97 -12.39
C VAL A 54 3.63 -1.14 -13.80
N LEU A 55 2.79 -0.23 -14.27
CA LEU A 55 2.23 -0.28 -15.61
C LEU A 55 3.29 0.06 -16.65
N THR A 56 4.06 1.13 -16.44
CA THR A 56 4.87 1.75 -17.49
C THR A 56 6.27 1.16 -17.66
N VAL A 57 6.88 0.64 -16.60
CA VAL A 57 8.23 0.06 -16.66
C VAL A 57 8.18 -1.35 -17.26
N PRO A 58 8.84 -1.62 -18.41
CA PRO A 58 8.78 -2.92 -19.08
C PRO A 58 9.24 -4.10 -18.24
N ALA A 59 10.20 -3.89 -17.33
CA ALA A 59 10.75 -4.93 -16.48
C ALA A 59 9.70 -5.60 -15.58
N TYR A 60 8.61 -4.91 -15.25
CA TYR A 60 7.53 -5.45 -14.42
C TYR A 60 6.51 -6.30 -15.17
N LYS A 61 6.59 -6.37 -16.51
CA LYS A 61 5.78 -7.27 -17.34
C LYS A 61 4.28 -7.25 -17.01
N PHE A 62 3.73 -6.05 -16.77
CA PHE A 62 2.37 -5.87 -16.24
C PHE A 62 1.26 -6.56 -17.05
N LEU A 63 1.39 -6.64 -18.38
CA LEU A 63 0.36 -7.22 -19.23
C LEU A 63 0.45 -8.76 -19.28
N GLU A 64 1.61 -9.30 -18.95
CA GLU A 64 1.99 -10.71 -19.06
C GLU A 64 1.98 -11.45 -17.72
N ASP A 65 2.37 -10.78 -16.64
CA ASP A 65 2.49 -11.40 -15.32
C ASP A 65 1.10 -11.76 -14.75
N PRO A 66 0.83 -13.05 -14.47
CA PRO A 66 -0.47 -13.50 -13.98
C PRO A 66 -0.85 -12.92 -12.62
N GLN A 67 0.08 -12.38 -11.83
CA GLN A 67 -0.28 -11.78 -10.54
C GLN A 67 -1.19 -10.55 -10.69
N TYR A 68 -1.18 -9.91 -11.86
CA TYR A 68 -2.07 -8.80 -12.21
C TYR A 68 -3.40 -9.27 -12.82
N ARG A 69 -3.75 -10.55 -12.64
CA ARG A 69 -5.04 -11.17 -13.02
C ARG A 69 -5.85 -11.64 -11.82
N THR A 70 -5.36 -11.35 -10.62
CA THR A 70 -5.98 -11.78 -9.36
C THR A 70 -6.53 -10.59 -8.60
N GLY A 71 -7.76 -10.73 -8.09
CA GLY A 71 -8.41 -9.74 -7.25
C GLY A 71 -8.71 -8.42 -7.96
N ILE A 72 -9.01 -7.40 -7.16
CA ILE A 72 -9.29 -6.04 -7.60
C ILE A 72 -7.98 -5.27 -7.69
N ILE A 73 -7.74 -4.62 -8.83
CA ILE A 73 -6.58 -3.74 -8.99
C ILE A 73 -7.03 -2.31 -8.74
N ILE A 74 -6.25 -1.58 -7.96
CA ILE A 74 -6.38 -0.14 -7.79
C ILE A 74 -5.04 0.44 -8.20
N MET A 75 -5.03 1.40 -9.12
CA MET A 75 -3.80 2.12 -9.45
C MET A 75 -3.86 3.57 -8.99
N TRP A 76 -2.70 4.14 -8.72
CA TRP A 76 -2.58 5.57 -8.44
C TRP A 76 -1.39 6.16 -9.20
N ASP A 77 -1.52 7.42 -9.57
CA ASP A 77 -0.50 8.24 -10.21
C ASP A 77 -0.36 9.52 -9.39
N PRO A 78 0.86 10.02 -9.14
CA PRO A 78 1.01 11.35 -8.57
C PRO A 78 0.51 12.42 -9.54
N SER A 79 -0.13 13.46 -9.00
CA SER A 79 -0.39 14.72 -9.72
C SER A 79 0.42 15.85 -9.10
N GLN A 80 0.42 17.03 -9.72
CA GLN A 80 0.91 18.21 -9.01
C GLN A 80 -0.05 18.56 -7.85
N TYR A 81 0.50 19.19 -6.80
CA TYR A 81 -0.29 19.62 -5.64
C TYR A 81 -1.40 20.58 -6.07
N LYS A 82 -2.65 20.30 -5.64
CA LYS A 82 -3.86 21.06 -6.00
C LYS A 82 -4.14 21.15 -7.52
N GLU A 83 -3.57 20.25 -8.32
CA GLU A 83 -3.90 20.14 -9.74
C GLU A 83 -5.34 19.66 -9.93
N SER A 84 -6.04 20.23 -10.92
CA SER A 84 -7.38 19.76 -11.25
C SER A 84 -7.33 18.41 -11.96
N LEU A 85 -8.36 17.59 -11.75
CA LEU A 85 -8.49 16.29 -12.42
C LEU A 85 -8.35 16.41 -13.95
N HIS A 86 -8.91 17.46 -14.54
CA HIS A 86 -8.82 17.72 -15.98
C HIS A 86 -7.37 17.93 -16.45
N LYS A 87 -6.57 18.72 -15.72
CA LYS A 87 -5.16 18.95 -16.06
C LYS A 87 -4.33 17.68 -15.90
N TRP A 88 -4.53 16.94 -14.81
CA TRP A 88 -3.83 15.68 -14.58
C TRP A 88 -4.15 14.63 -15.65
N ILE A 89 -5.40 14.50 -16.11
CA ILE A 89 -5.76 13.57 -17.19
C ILE A 89 -5.01 13.91 -18.49
N LEU A 90 -4.83 15.20 -18.80
CA LEU A 90 -4.11 15.64 -20.00
C LEU A 90 -2.60 15.41 -19.91
N LYS A 91 -2.03 15.45 -18.70
CA LYS A 91 -0.60 15.30 -18.44
C LYS A 91 -0.35 14.53 -17.14
N PRO A 92 -0.60 13.20 -17.13
CA PRO A 92 -0.24 12.38 -15.98
C PRO A 92 1.29 12.30 -15.86
N GLU A 93 1.78 11.95 -14.68
CA GLU A 93 3.23 11.79 -14.45
C GLU A 93 3.78 10.68 -15.36
N PHE A 94 3.00 9.60 -15.52
CA PHE A 94 3.35 8.49 -16.39
C PHE A 94 2.27 8.23 -17.45
N LYS A 95 2.68 7.89 -18.67
CA LYS A 95 1.76 7.53 -19.76
C LYS A 95 1.20 6.11 -19.59
N PHE A 96 0.28 5.94 -18.63
CA PHE A 96 -0.25 4.62 -18.25
C PHE A 96 -1.56 4.24 -18.96
N PHE A 97 -2.32 5.22 -19.49
CA PHE A 97 -3.67 5.00 -20.04
C PHE A 97 -3.73 3.90 -21.12
N ASP A 98 -2.77 3.85 -22.04
CA ASP A 98 -2.74 2.82 -23.08
C ASP A 98 -2.67 1.40 -22.51
N ARG A 99 -1.84 1.22 -21.47
CA ARG A 99 -1.68 -0.08 -20.80
C ARG A 99 -2.86 -0.43 -19.91
N PHE A 100 -3.43 0.57 -19.24
CA PHE A 100 -4.69 0.43 -18.52
C PHE A 100 -5.82 -0.06 -19.44
N ILE A 101 -6.01 0.61 -20.60
CA ILE A 101 -7.02 0.25 -21.59
C ILE A 101 -6.76 -1.15 -22.16
N LYS A 102 -5.51 -1.49 -22.48
CA LYS A 102 -5.13 -2.85 -22.94
C LYS A 102 -5.54 -3.92 -21.93
N LEU A 103 -5.30 -3.68 -20.64
CA LEU A 103 -5.71 -4.62 -19.59
C LEU A 103 -7.23 -4.77 -19.52
N ARG A 104 -7.96 -3.65 -19.47
CA ARG A 104 -9.43 -3.63 -19.37
C ARG A 104 -10.09 -4.33 -20.56
N LYS A 105 -9.48 -4.27 -21.74
CA LYS A 105 -9.94 -5.02 -22.93
C LYS A 105 -9.66 -6.52 -22.81
N LYS A 106 -8.51 -6.92 -22.25
CA LYS A 106 -8.12 -8.32 -22.09
C LYS A 106 -8.88 -9.01 -20.94
N GLU A 107 -9.16 -8.27 -19.86
CA GLU A 107 -9.77 -8.76 -18.63
C GLU A 107 -11.00 -7.92 -18.23
N PRO A 108 -12.07 -7.91 -19.05
CA PRO A 108 -13.20 -7.02 -18.82
C PRO A 108 -13.89 -7.28 -17.47
N GLY A 109 -13.91 -8.54 -17.01
CA GLY A 109 -14.52 -8.97 -15.76
C GLY A 109 -13.71 -8.66 -14.49
N GLN A 110 -12.41 -8.34 -14.60
CA GLN A 110 -11.59 -8.00 -13.43
C GLN A 110 -11.74 -6.51 -13.09
N PRO A 111 -12.21 -6.14 -11.87
CA PRO A 111 -12.30 -4.75 -11.50
C PRO A 111 -10.91 -4.09 -11.45
N PHE A 112 -10.77 -2.96 -12.13
CA PHE A 112 -9.54 -2.19 -12.17
C PHE A 112 -9.85 -0.68 -12.13
N TYR A 113 -9.53 -0.06 -11.00
CA TYR A 113 -9.83 1.33 -10.68
C TYR A 113 -8.60 2.23 -10.75
N ILE A 114 -8.84 3.52 -10.99
CA ILE A 114 -7.86 4.59 -10.88
C ILE A 114 -8.23 5.44 -9.66
N LEU A 115 -7.32 5.57 -8.71
CA LEU A 115 -7.50 6.42 -7.54
C LEU A 115 -7.51 7.89 -7.98
N ASN A 116 -8.44 8.68 -7.44
CA ASN A 116 -8.48 10.11 -7.68
C ASN A 116 -7.20 10.77 -7.13
N PRO A 117 -6.41 11.48 -7.96
CA PRO A 117 -5.15 12.09 -7.51
C PRO A 117 -5.33 13.16 -6.42
N LEU A 118 -6.52 13.73 -6.26
CA LEU A 118 -6.78 14.67 -5.16
C LEU A 118 -6.66 13.98 -3.79
N ASN A 119 -7.03 12.70 -3.70
CA ASN A 119 -7.01 11.95 -2.44
C ASN A 119 -5.58 11.79 -1.90
N THR A 120 -4.57 11.72 -2.78
CA THR A 120 -3.17 11.59 -2.33
C THR A 120 -2.69 12.85 -1.63
N TRP A 121 -3.09 14.02 -2.13
CA TRP A 121 -2.69 15.30 -1.54
C TRP A 121 -3.51 15.67 -0.31
N GLN A 122 -4.78 15.27 -0.25
CA GLN A 122 -5.56 15.40 0.99
C GLN A 122 -4.95 14.60 2.15
N LEU A 123 -4.50 13.36 1.87
CA LEU A 123 -3.77 12.57 2.86
C LEU A 123 -2.43 13.23 3.23
N TRP A 124 -1.72 13.82 2.25
CA TRP A 124 -0.49 14.57 2.52
C TRP A 124 -0.73 15.75 3.46
N ASP A 125 -1.79 16.53 3.23
CA ASP A 125 -2.16 17.67 4.08
C ASP A 125 -2.40 17.20 5.53
N ILE A 126 -3.12 16.09 5.73
CA ILE A 126 -3.35 15.50 7.06
C ILE A 126 -2.03 15.06 7.72
N ILE A 127 -1.11 14.42 6.98
CA ILE A 127 0.19 14.01 7.52
C ILE A 127 1.00 15.25 7.90
N GLN A 128 1.01 16.29 7.07
CA GLN A 128 1.71 17.54 7.33
C GLN A 128 1.16 18.25 8.57
N GLU A 129 -0.16 18.35 8.72
CA GLU A 129 -0.82 18.94 9.90
C GLU A 129 -0.49 18.20 11.20
N ASN A 130 -0.20 16.90 11.12
CA ASN A 130 0.12 16.05 12.27
C ASN A 130 1.64 15.81 12.45
N SER A 131 2.48 16.53 11.71
CA SER A 131 3.93 16.45 11.75
C SER A 131 4.54 17.65 12.47
N PRO A 132 5.59 17.47 13.28
CA PRO A 132 6.21 18.55 14.03
C PRO A 132 7.01 19.52 13.13
N GLU A 133 7.30 19.11 11.91
CA GLU A 133 8.11 19.85 10.96
C GLU A 133 7.56 19.74 9.54
N LYS A 134 8.10 20.54 8.63
CA LYS A 134 7.70 20.53 7.22
C LYS A 134 8.14 19.21 6.57
N ILE A 135 7.18 18.44 6.07
CA ILE A 135 7.46 17.16 5.43
C ILE A 135 7.86 17.35 3.96
N HIS A 136 8.49 16.33 3.36
CA HIS A 136 8.88 16.37 1.96
C HIS A 136 7.63 16.56 1.07
N PRO A 137 7.66 17.44 0.04
CA PRO A 137 6.50 17.77 -0.79
C PRO A 137 6.23 16.69 -1.86
N ASP A 138 6.34 15.43 -1.48
CA ASP A 138 6.06 14.27 -2.30
C ASP A 138 4.87 13.49 -1.74
N PRO A 139 4.10 12.80 -2.59
CA PRO A 139 2.87 12.14 -2.18
C PRO A 139 3.11 11.07 -1.10
N PRO A 140 2.10 10.74 -0.28
CA PRO A 140 2.20 9.68 0.72
C PRO A 140 2.39 8.30 0.09
N SER A 141 2.68 7.32 0.94
CA SER A 141 2.94 5.99 0.46
C SER A 141 1.80 5.19 -0.09
N SER A 142 2.09 4.30 -1.05
CA SER A 142 1.14 3.25 -1.42
C SER A 142 0.69 2.50 -0.17
N GLY A 143 1.55 2.38 0.85
CA GLY A 143 1.20 1.72 2.11
C GLY A 143 0.15 2.51 2.86
N THR A 144 0.40 3.78 3.11
CA THR A 144 -0.56 4.65 3.82
C THR A 144 -1.84 4.87 3.03
N LEU A 145 -1.77 5.01 1.70
CA LEU A 145 -2.93 5.04 0.83
C LEU A 145 -3.75 3.75 0.95
N GLY A 146 -3.09 2.60 0.95
CA GLY A 146 -3.72 1.29 1.12
C GLY A 146 -4.35 1.11 2.51
N ILE A 147 -3.68 1.57 3.56
CA ILE A 147 -4.21 1.59 4.93
C ILE A 147 -5.50 2.40 4.98
N LEU A 148 -5.49 3.65 4.49
CA LEU A 148 -6.67 4.51 4.48
C LEU A 148 -7.82 3.90 3.68
N LEU A 149 -7.53 3.32 2.52
CA LEU A 149 -8.53 2.63 1.69
C LEU A 149 -9.17 1.47 2.46
N LEU A 150 -8.39 0.63 3.13
CA LEU A 150 -8.93 -0.47 3.90
C LEU A 150 -9.65 -0.03 5.18
N MET A 151 -9.19 1.02 5.85
CA MET A 151 -9.94 1.59 6.98
C MET A 151 -11.31 2.10 6.54
N LYS A 152 -11.48 2.54 5.28
CA LYS A 152 -12.79 2.91 4.74
C LYS A 152 -13.69 1.71 4.41
N LEU A 153 -13.10 0.55 4.13
CA LEU A 153 -13.80 -0.65 3.64
C LEU A 153 -14.01 -1.73 4.71
N CYS A 154 -13.24 -1.72 5.78
CA CYS A 154 -13.21 -2.77 6.80
C CYS A 154 -13.45 -2.17 8.18
N ASP A 155 -14.04 -2.95 9.09
CA ASP A 155 -14.27 -2.53 10.48
C ASP A 155 -12.99 -2.56 11.33
N GLN A 156 -12.02 -3.38 10.92
CA GLN A 156 -10.71 -3.47 11.56
C GLN A 156 -9.65 -3.84 10.51
N VAL A 157 -8.47 -3.25 10.66
CA VAL A 157 -7.37 -3.37 9.70
C VAL A 157 -6.09 -3.73 10.44
N ASN A 158 -5.54 -4.92 10.20
CA ASN A 158 -4.19 -5.25 10.65
C ASN A 158 -3.17 -4.97 9.55
N VAL A 159 -2.10 -4.29 9.92
CA VAL A 159 -1.00 -3.93 9.03
C VAL A 159 0.27 -4.61 9.53
N TYR A 160 0.98 -5.31 8.65
CA TYR A 160 2.18 -6.09 9.01
C TYR A 160 3.45 -5.45 8.46
N GLU A 161 4.53 -5.44 9.22
CA GLU A 161 5.87 -4.93 8.83
C GLU A 161 5.86 -3.51 8.20
N TYR A 162 4.81 -2.72 8.45
CA TYR A 162 4.77 -1.29 8.16
C TYR A 162 5.59 -0.54 9.21
N LEU A 163 5.26 -0.80 10.49
CA LEU A 163 6.19 -0.61 11.58
C LEU A 163 7.04 -1.88 11.72
N PRO A 164 8.37 -1.76 11.71
CA PRO A 164 9.24 -2.92 11.66
C PRO A 164 9.22 -3.70 12.97
N SER A 165 9.19 -5.02 12.87
CA SER A 165 9.40 -5.91 14.01
C SER A 165 10.87 -6.00 14.43
N LYS A 166 11.18 -6.89 15.37
CA LYS A 166 12.56 -7.31 15.68
C LYS A 166 13.33 -7.87 14.48
N ARG A 167 12.64 -8.18 13.36
CA ARG A 167 13.23 -8.60 12.08
C ARG A 167 13.66 -7.42 11.21
N LYS A 168 13.67 -6.18 11.73
CA LYS A 168 14.13 -5.00 11.00
C LYS A 168 15.43 -5.29 10.25
N THR A 169 15.43 -4.99 8.96
CA THR A 169 16.54 -5.22 8.03
C THR A 169 16.64 -4.08 7.03
N ASP A 170 17.82 -3.91 6.44
CA ASP A 170 18.04 -3.00 5.30
C ASP A 170 17.58 -3.61 3.98
N GLN A 171 17.20 -4.89 3.98
CA GLN A 171 16.57 -5.52 2.82
C GLN A 171 15.26 -4.82 2.48
N CYS A 172 15.23 -4.26 1.27
CA CYS A 172 14.17 -3.36 0.84
C CYS A 172 12.86 -4.15 0.63
N HIS A 173 12.92 -5.36 0.07
CA HIS A 173 11.75 -6.24 -0.13
C HIS A 173 12.04 -7.68 0.28
N TYR A 174 11.06 -8.39 0.82
CA TYR A 174 11.18 -9.83 1.13
C TYR A 174 11.52 -10.69 -0.11
N PHE A 175 11.13 -10.25 -1.31
CA PHE A 175 11.33 -10.96 -2.57
C PHE A 175 12.56 -10.48 -3.38
N SER A 176 13.37 -9.57 -2.83
CA SER A 176 14.55 -9.05 -3.51
C SER A 176 15.75 -9.03 -2.58
N LYS A 177 16.95 -9.27 -3.10
CA LYS A 177 18.20 -9.17 -2.32
C LYS A 177 18.75 -7.74 -2.18
N GLY A 178 18.05 -6.74 -2.73
CA GLY A 178 18.49 -5.35 -2.72
C GLY A 178 18.45 -4.75 -1.31
N LEU A 179 19.58 -4.21 -0.86
CA LEU A 179 19.68 -3.45 0.39
C LEU A 179 19.45 -1.97 0.10
N ASN A 180 18.48 -1.38 0.78
CA ASN A 180 18.22 0.05 0.72
C ASN A 180 17.44 0.48 1.98
N PRO A 181 18.11 1.09 2.98
CA PRO A 181 17.45 1.52 4.21
C PRO A 181 16.39 2.61 3.99
N ALA A 182 16.45 3.36 2.88
CA ALA A 182 15.45 4.35 2.51
C ALA A 182 14.06 3.72 2.25
N CYS A 183 14.01 2.43 1.92
CA CYS A 183 12.74 1.69 1.80
C CYS A 183 12.00 1.57 3.14
N SER A 184 12.72 1.64 4.25
CA SER A 184 12.18 1.53 5.61
C SER A 184 12.07 2.87 6.33
N LEU A 185 12.94 3.83 6.02
CA LEU A 185 13.01 5.13 6.71
C LEU A 185 12.40 6.29 5.91
N GLY A 186 12.22 6.12 4.61
CA GLY A 186 11.80 7.19 3.70
C GLY A 186 12.96 7.64 2.82
N GLY A 187 12.59 8.14 1.64
CA GLY A 187 13.48 8.65 0.61
C GLY A 187 12.72 9.69 -0.19
N TYR A 188 12.05 9.25 -1.27
CA TYR A 188 11.12 10.10 -2.02
C TYR A 188 9.89 10.49 -1.17
N HIS A 189 9.32 9.56 -0.40
CA HIS A 189 8.07 9.80 0.31
C HIS A 189 8.28 10.13 1.80
N PRO A 190 7.34 10.83 2.47
CA PRO A 190 7.44 11.23 3.87
C PRO A 190 7.19 10.06 4.86
N LEU A 191 7.81 8.91 4.59
CA LEU A 191 7.48 7.62 5.21
C LEU A 191 7.64 7.59 6.73
N ILE A 192 8.62 8.32 7.29
CA ILE A 192 8.80 8.40 8.74
C ILE A 192 7.60 9.09 9.42
N TYR A 193 7.07 10.14 8.81
CA TYR A 193 5.91 10.87 9.31
C TYR A 193 4.63 10.04 9.16
N GLU A 194 4.50 9.32 8.05
CA GLU A 194 3.43 8.35 7.85
C GLU A 194 3.45 7.28 8.95
N LYS A 195 4.62 6.69 9.24
CA LYS A 195 4.79 5.70 10.30
C LYS A 195 4.44 6.25 11.68
N ASN A 196 4.84 7.49 11.96
CA ASN A 196 4.49 8.15 13.22
C ASN A 196 2.98 8.34 13.37
N MET A 197 2.30 8.79 12.31
CA MET A 197 0.85 8.94 12.30
C MET A 197 0.15 7.58 12.48
N ILE A 198 0.55 6.55 11.72
CA ILE A 198 -0.02 5.21 11.85
C ILE A 198 0.24 4.61 13.24
N LYS A 199 1.41 4.84 13.83
CA LYS A 199 1.70 4.41 15.21
C LYS A 199 0.77 5.07 16.22
N LYS A 200 0.47 6.37 16.06
CA LYS A 200 -0.48 7.10 16.93
C LYS A 200 -1.90 6.53 16.85
N LEU A 201 -2.29 5.99 15.69
CA LEU A 201 -3.63 5.41 15.46
C LEU A 201 -3.74 3.93 15.89
N ASN A 202 -2.63 3.29 16.26
CA ASN A 202 -2.60 1.88 16.63
C ASN A 202 -3.41 1.61 17.90
N GLN A 203 -4.32 0.65 17.84
CA GLN A 203 -5.06 0.10 18.99
C GLN A 203 -4.42 -1.19 19.54
N GLY A 204 -3.44 -1.77 18.84
CA GLY A 204 -2.65 -2.91 19.31
C GLY A 204 -1.58 -2.51 20.33
N ASN A 205 -0.92 -3.50 20.92
CA ASN A 205 0.17 -3.29 21.89
C ASN A 205 1.55 -3.23 21.22
N ASP A 206 2.53 -2.62 21.91
CA ASP A 206 3.92 -2.53 21.42
C ASP A 206 4.59 -3.91 21.27
N THR A 207 4.16 -4.91 22.05
CA THR A 207 4.67 -6.29 21.93
C THR A 207 4.31 -6.93 20.60
N ASP A 208 3.14 -6.64 20.04
CA ASP A 208 2.72 -7.12 18.73
C ASP A 208 3.54 -6.49 17.61
N ILE A 209 3.86 -5.20 17.74
CA ILE A 209 4.80 -4.53 16.84
C ILE A 209 6.16 -5.20 16.94
N TYR A 210 6.71 -5.38 18.15
CA TYR A 210 8.05 -5.95 18.34
C TYR A 210 8.17 -7.38 17.81
N HIS A 211 7.22 -8.27 18.10
CA HIS A 211 7.30 -9.68 17.72
C HIS A 211 6.84 -9.95 16.28
N TYR A 212 5.79 -9.25 15.83
CA TYR A 212 5.09 -9.58 14.58
C TYR A 212 5.11 -8.44 13.57
N GLY A 213 5.50 -7.23 13.96
CA GLY A 213 5.39 -6.04 13.11
C GLY A 213 3.93 -5.68 12.86
N ARG A 214 3.02 -6.11 13.74
CA ARG A 214 1.58 -5.99 13.56
C ARG A 214 1.06 -4.73 14.25
N ILE A 215 0.27 -3.96 13.50
CA ILE A 215 -0.49 -2.79 13.94
C ILE A 215 -1.96 -3.12 13.72
N THR A 216 -2.83 -2.71 14.62
CA THR A 216 -4.29 -2.87 14.48
C THR A 216 -4.93 -1.49 14.48
N LEU A 217 -5.68 -1.19 13.43
CA LEU A 217 -6.34 0.10 13.20
C LEU A 217 -7.85 -0.12 13.09
N PRO A 218 -8.68 0.79 13.63
CA PRO A 218 -10.12 0.71 13.48
C PRO A 218 -10.56 1.11 12.05
N GLY A 219 -11.67 0.56 11.62
CA GLY A 219 -12.42 1.04 10.47
C GLY A 219 -13.02 2.42 10.71
N LEU A 220 -13.10 3.24 9.67
CA LEU A 220 -13.67 4.59 9.74
C LEU A 220 -15.19 4.56 9.99
N ASN A 221 -15.88 3.48 9.62
CA ASN A 221 -17.34 3.38 9.79
C ASN A 221 -17.75 3.20 11.27
N GLY A 222 -16.83 2.76 12.13
CA GLY A 222 -17.06 2.55 13.57
C GLY A 222 -16.58 3.69 14.46
N LEU A 223 -16.17 4.83 13.90
CA LEU A 223 -15.69 5.97 14.69
C LEU A 223 -16.86 6.82 15.19
N GLU A 224 -16.81 7.21 16.46
CA GLU A 224 -17.70 8.21 17.05
C GLU A 224 -17.08 9.60 16.87
N CYS A 225 -17.85 10.54 16.32
CA CYS A 225 -17.44 11.90 15.99
C CYS A 225 -18.36 12.93 16.64
#